data_AF-A0A564YHX7-F1
#
_entry.id   AF-A0A564YHX7-F1
#
_cell.length_a   1.000
_cell.length_b   1.000
_cell.length_c   1.000
_cell.angle_alpha   90.00
_cell.angle_beta   90.00
_cell.angle_gamma   90.00
#
_symmetry.space_group_name_H-M   'P 1'
#
loop_
_entity.id
_entity.type
_entity.pdbx_description
1 polymer ?
#
loop_
_entity_poly.entity_id
_entity_poly.type
_entity_poly.pdbx_seq_one_letter_code
_entity_poly.pdbx_strand_id
1 'polypeptide(L)'
;MAVNISNNSMDDPTIYYIDFNQDYTSLCVGTRCGYSLLSTENDQVNETYTINGQPMYLVGRLFTSNLVTLVSAVDPRRLLIFHSRRDSLICDYRYSSTILAVKMNRQRLIVCVENEIFIHNIRDMELLHRIENTPPNKNGVIAFSSRPEKCLLAYPGVYRTGTVYIFDAIKFTNVTSIAAHDGPLAVLAFNLSSTLLATASERGTVVRVFTIPEGEKVMEFRRGIARYVTVCSLNFSADDRFLVCASNTETVHIFKLNKPGSTSPGSPEDASNSTPLDATSQSTEESASSASWTGTVMNWVGGALKTGASYLPNPVAEVFTQDRSFAFARILSSSKTVSQGSASTPQHGDGDHLGEGPGSSFKKTAAIICNGDRYRLLVAGLDGQIYTFNFDPVHGGEATLVNVQTIISPNGNGIVTPTHQPTQRPARSFADVASTKSDSPSTQSSSPQNSDIDPNQQQS
;
A
#
# COMPACT_ATOMS: atom_id res chain seq x y z
N MET A 1 4.06 -0.11 6.85
CA MET A 1 3.77 -0.99 8.00
C MET A 1 4.95 -1.93 8.27
N ALA A 2 5.73 -1.62 9.29
CA ALA A 2 6.86 -2.41 9.77
C ALA A 2 6.36 -3.54 10.70
N VAL A 3 6.98 -4.72 10.64
CA VAL A 3 6.71 -5.82 11.59
C VAL A 3 7.57 -5.56 12.83
N ASN A 4 6.96 -5.61 14.02
CA ASN A 4 7.67 -5.46 15.29
C ASN A 4 8.18 -6.85 15.72
N ILE A 5 9.49 -7.03 15.90
CA ILE A 5 10.09 -8.35 16.17
C ILE A 5 10.92 -8.29 17.46
N SER A 6 10.55 -9.14 18.42
CA SER A 6 11.35 -9.48 19.60
C SER A 6 12.26 -10.69 19.33
N ASN A 7 13.43 -10.70 19.96
CA ASN A 7 14.61 -11.54 19.72
C ASN A 7 14.43 -13.04 19.38
N ASN A 8 15.10 -13.43 18.28
CA ASN A 8 15.84 -14.67 18.01
C ASN A 8 15.17 -16.01 18.42
N SER A 9 14.11 -16.40 17.73
CA SER A 9 13.66 -17.81 17.62
C SER A 9 13.86 -18.32 16.19
N MET A 10 13.75 -19.64 15.99
CA MET A 10 13.67 -20.27 14.65
C MET A 10 12.48 -19.79 13.80
N ASP A 11 11.64 -18.88 14.30
CA ASP A 11 10.49 -18.28 13.62
C ASP A 11 10.76 -16.88 13.04
N ASP A 12 12.00 -16.40 13.04
CA ASP A 12 12.33 -15.07 12.50
C ASP A 12 12.06 -15.02 10.99
N PRO A 13 11.14 -14.16 10.50
CA PRO A 13 10.73 -14.18 9.11
C PRO A 13 11.93 -13.86 8.20
N THR A 14 12.13 -14.68 7.17
CA THR A 14 13.25 -14.49 6.24
C THR A 14 13.11 -13.22 5.40
N ILE A 15 11.88 -12.79 5.13
CA ILE A 15 11.56 -11.52 4.46
C ILE A 15 10.84 -10.60 5.45
N TYR A 16 11.36 -9.37 5.61
CA TYR A 16 10.74 -8.33 6.43
C TYR A 16 9.95 -7.31 5.59
N TYR A 17 10.35 -7.11 4.34
CA TYR A 17 9.75 -6.11 3.46
C TYR A 17 9.55 -6.63 2.05
N ILE A 18 8.40 -6.34 1.48
CA ILE A 18 8.12 -6.57 0.07
C ILE A 18 7.12 -5.52 -0.42
N ASP A 19 7.50 -4.74 -1.43
CA ASP A 19 6.61 -3.79 -2.09
C ASP A 19 7.10 -3.44 -3.50
N PHE A 20 6.19 -3.00 -4.35
CA PHE A 20 6.54 -2.50 -5.67
C PHE A 20 7.08 -1.06 -5.59
N ASN A 21 7.87 -0.68 -6.58
CA ASN A 21 8.15 0.72 -6.86
C ASN A 21 6.91 1.42 -7.46
N GLN A 22 7.04 2.71 -7.75
CA GLN A 22 5.95 3.63 -8.07
C GLN A 22 5.15 3.24 -9.34
N ASP A 23 5.78 2.57 -10.29
CA ASP A 23 5.23 2.21 -11.60
C ASP A 23 5.19 0.68 -11.82
N TYR A 24 5.39 -0.09 -10.74
CA TYR A 24 5.33 -1.55 -10.74
C TYR A 24 6.35 -2.24 -11.66
N THR A 25 7.42 -1.55 -12.05
CA THR A 25 8.54 -2.07 -12.87
C THR A 25 9.67 -2.69 -12.05
N SER A 26 9.65 -2.50 -10.72
CA SER A 26 10.60 -3.13 -9.81
C SER A 26 9.92 -3.55 -8.51
N LEU A 27 10.28 -4.73 -8.02
CA LEU A 27 9.89 -5.25 -6.71
C LEU A 27 11.07 -5.14 -5.74
N CYS A 28 10.87 -4.47 -4.62
CA CYS A 28 11.86 -4.27 -3.57
C CYS A 28 11.65 -5.30 -2.46
N VAL A 29 12.70 -6.05 -2.11
CA VAL A 29 12.65 -7.10 -1.08
C VAL A 29 13.68 -6.80 0.00
N GLY A 30 13.24 -6.70 1.25
CA GLY A 30 14.10 -6.59 2.43
C GLY A 30 14.08 -7.90 3.20
N THR A 31 15.25 -8.43 3.51
CA THR A 31 15.43 -9.73 4.15
C THR A 31 16.20 -9.60 5.46
N ARG A 32 16.30 -10.70 6.21
CA ARG A 32 17.19 -10.79 7.38
C ARG A 32 18.65 -10.54 7.05
N CYS A 33 19.07 -10.81 5.82
CA CYS A 33 20.46 -10.78 5.41
C CYS A 33 20.75 -9.69 4.37
N GLY A 34 19.92 -8.65 4.24
CA GLY A 34 20.15 -7.54 3.30
C GLY A 34 18.91 -7.19 2.48
N TYR A 35 19.10 -6.79 1.21
CA TYR A 35 18.00 -6.46 0.31
C TYR A 35 18.28 -6.80 -1.14
N SER A 36 17.20 -6.84 -1.92
CA SER A 36 17.22 -7.22 -3.32
C SER A 36 16.22 -6.39 -4.13
N LEU A 37 16.58 -6.15 -5.39
CA LEU A 37 15.75 -5.44 -6.36
C LEU A 37 15.50 -6.35 -7.55
N LEU A 38 14.24 -6.69 -7.77
CA LEU A 38 13.82 -7.49 -8.91
C LEU A 38 13.19 -6.54 -9.94
N SER A 39 13.49 -6.74 -11.22
CA SER A 39 12.74 -6.14 -12.33
C SER A 39 11.52 -7.00 -12.61
N THR A 40 10.40 -6.34 -12.90
CA THR A 40 9.12 -6.96 -13.27
C THR A 40 8.73 -6.58 -14.71
N GLU A 41 9.68 -6.05 -15.48
CA GLU A 41 9.50 -5.69 -16.88
C GLU A 41 9.45 -6.95 -17.77
N ASN A 42 8.78 -6.84 -18.92
CA ASN A 42 8.72 -7.89 -19.95
C ASN A 42 8.06 -9.21 -19.49
N ASP A 43 7.00 -9.15 -18.69
CA ASP A 43 6.25 -10.32 -18.18
C ASP A 43 7.10 -11.32 -17.36
N GLN A 44 8.32 -10.95 -16.95
CA GLN A 44 9.23 -11.81 -16.20
C GLN A 44 9.68 -11.09 -14.93
N VAL A 45 9.94 -11.87 -13.88
CA VAL A 45 10.49 -11.32 -12.65
C VAL A 45 11.93 -11.79 -12.49
N ASN A 46 12.86 -10.85 -12.65
CA ASN A 46 14.29 -11.14 -12.67
C ASN A 46 15.01 -10.35 -11.60
N GLU A 47 15.86 -11.01 -10.82
CA GLU A 47 16.74 -10.30 -9.88
C GLU A 47 17.75 -9.44 -10.64
N THR A 48 17.79 -8.14 -10.32
CA THR A 48 18.70 -7.17 -10.96
C THR A 48 19.83 -6.71 -10.05
N TYR A 49 19.62 -6.79 -8.75
CA TYR A 49 20.59 -6.36 -7.74
C TYR A 49 20.30 -7.05 -6.42
N THR A 50 21.35 -7.50 -5.73
CA THR A 50 21.28 -8.06 -4.38
C THR A 50 22.50 -7.63 -3.61
N ILE A 51 22.31 -7.30 -2.33
CA ILE A 51 23.42 -7.06 -1.41
C ILE A 51 23.14 -7.71 -0.07
N ASN A 52 24.14 -8.43 0.42
CA ASN A 52 24.11 -9.04 1.73
C ASN A 52 24.54 -8.03 2.81
N GLY A 53 23.89 -8.06 3.96
CA GLY A 53 24.17 -7.14 5.05
C GLY A 53 23.21 -7.28 6.22
N GLN A 54 22.96 -6.14 6.86
CA GLN A 54 22.06 -6.04 8.01
C GLN A 54 20.60 -6.33 7.60
N PRO A 55 19.74 -6.72 8.54
CA PRO A 55 18.32 -6.95 8.28
C PRO A 55 17.63 -5.67 7.81
N MET A 56 16.97 -5.71 6.64
CA MET A 56 16.30 -4.54 6.05
C MET A 56 14.78 -4.67 6.15
N TYR A 57 14.11 -3.74 6.84
CA TYR A 57 12.63 -3.76 7.00
C TYR A 57 11.89 -2.68 6.21
N LEU A 58 12.59 -1.68 5.65
CA LEU A 58 12.06 -0.80 4.61
C LEU A 58 13.09 -0.69 3.49
N VAL A 59 12.64 -0.98 2.27
CA VAL A 59 13.45 -0.88 1.05
C VAL A 59 12.61 -0.14 0.02
N GLY A 60 13.12 0.98 -0.51
CA GLY A 60 12.44 1.72 -1.57
C GLY A 60 13.38 1.97 -2.72
N ARG A 61 12.89 1.87 -3.95
CA ARG A 61 13.62 2.26 -5.17
C ARG A 61 12.89 3.41 -5.84
N LEU A 62 13.62 4.44 -6.26
CA LEU A 62 13.02 5.52 -7.05
C LEU A 62 12.87 5.06 -8.51
N PHE A 63 11.66 4.65 -8.89
CA PHE A 63 11.35 4.06 -10.20
C PHE A 63 12.35 2.94 -10.53
N THR A 64 12.92 2.93 -11.72
CA THR A 64 14.00 2.02 -12.14
C THR A 64 15.40 2.60 -11.93
N SER A 65 15.52 3.76 -11.26
CA SER A 65 16.83 4.39 -11.01
C SER A 65 17.71 3.58 -10.07
N ASN A 66 18.96 4.03 -9.90
CA ASN A 66 19.90 3.44 -8.94
C ASN A 66 19.76 4.01 -7.52
N LEU A 67 18.80 4.90 -7.27
CA LEU A 67 18.58 5.49 -5.95
C LEU A 67 17.71 4.55 -5.10
N VAL A 68 18.25 4.11 -3.97
CA VAL A 68 17.61 3.16 -3.05
C VAL A 68 17.58 3.75 -1.64
N THR A 69 16.44 3.70 -0.98
CA THR A 69 16.27 4.08 0.42
C THR A 69 16.19 2.82 1.28
N LEU A 70 16.92 2.78 2.39
CA LEU A 70 17.03 1.63 3.27
C LEU A 70 16.82 2.04 4.72
N VAL A 71 16.06 1.24 5.46
CA VAL A 71 15.99 1.32 6.91
C VAL A 71 16.18 -0.08 7.50
N SER A 72 17.17 -0.21 8.38
CA SER A 72 17.58 -1.47 9.00
C SER A 72 16.76 -1.76 10.26
N ALA A 73 16.46 -3.03 10.52
CA ALA A 73 15.81 -3.45 11.77
C ALA A 73 16.73 -3.22 12.99
N VAL A 74 18.04 -3.15 12.78
CA VAL A 74 19.03 -2.84 13.83
C VAL A 74 18.93 -1.39 14.30
N ASP A 75 18.61 -0.48 13.38
CA ASP A 75 18.49 0.95 13.69
C ASP A 75 17.31 1.57 12.92
N PRO A 76 16.08 1.38 13.42
CA PRO A 76 14.87 1.74 12.68
C PRO A 76 14.62 3.25 12.61
N ARG A 77 15.52 4.06 13.18
CA ARG A 77 15.47 5.54 13.12
C ARG A 77 16.41 6.12 12.07
N ARG A 78 17.23 5.28 11.43
CA ARG A 78 18.30 5.72 10.52
C ARG A 78 17.93 5.39 9.08
N LEU A 79 17.70 6.43 8.29
CA LEU A 79 17.50 6.35 6.85
C LEU A 79 18.86 6.37 6.15
N LEU A 80 19.09 5.37 5.32
CA LEU A 80 20.25 5.32 4.43
C LEU A 80 19.79 5.46 2.98
N ILE A 81 20.53 6.22 2.19
CA ILE A 81 20.29 6.37 0.76
C ILE A 81 21.52 5.90 0.02
N PHE A 82 21.34 4.93 -0.87
CA PHE A 82 22.39 4.28 -1.63
C PHE A 82 22.23 4.51 -3.11
N HIS A 83 23.37 4.52 -3.81
CA HIS A 83 23.41 4.36 -5.25
C HIS A 83 23.75 2.91 -5.61
N SER A 84 22.76 2.08 -5.93
CA SER A 84 22.93 0.63 -6.14
C SER A 84 24.01 0.29 -7.18
N ARG A 85 24.02 0.94 -8.35
CA ARG A 85 25.05 0.65 -9.38
C ARG A 85 26.49 1.00 -8.96
N ARG A 86 26.66 1.94 -8.03
CA ARG A 86 27.99 2.42 -7.58
C ARG A 86 28.37 1.83 -6.22
N ASP A 87 27.48 1.05 -5.61
CA ASP A 87 27.63 0.52 -4.26
C ASP A 87 28.11 1.59 -3.26
N SER A 88 27.53 2.80 -3.33
CA SER A 88 27.99 3.95 -2.54
C SER A 88 26.86 4.57 -1.74
N LEU A 89 27.13 4.83 -0.45
CA LEU A 89 26.26 5.61 0.42
C LEU A 89 26.24 7.08 -0.05
N ILE A 90 25.05 7.61 -0.27
CA ILE A 90 24.78 9.01 -0.63
C ILE A 90 24.44 9.82 0.62
N CYS A 91 23.52 9.31 1.44
CA CYS A 91 23.00 10.01 2.62
C CYS A 91 22.79 9.03 3.77
N ASP A 92 23.05 9.51 4.97
CA ASP A 92 22.86 8.83 6.23
C ASP A 92 22.24 9.81 7.22
N TYR A 93 20.95 9.66 7.45
CA TYR A 93 20.15 10.61 8.22
C TYR A 93 19.40 9.90 9.33
N ARG A 94 19.50 10.42 10.56
CA ARG A 94 18.82 9.85 11.73
C ARG A 94 17.65 10.72 12.17
N TYR A 95 16.48 10.12 12.29
CA TYR A 95 15.28 10.75 12.83
C TYR A 95 15.17 10.56 14.36
N SER A 96 14.35 11.39 14.99
CA SER A 96 14.08 11.33 16.44
C SER A 96 13.44 9.99 16.84
N SER A 97 12.51 9.50 16.01
CA SER A 97 11.69 8.32 16.24
C SER A 97 11.82 7.29 15.11
N THR A 98 11.25 6.10 15.34
CA THR A 98 11.23 5.02 14.36
C THR A 98 10.54 5.45 13.07
N ILE A 99 11.20 5.17 11.94
CA ILE A 99 10.68 5.40 10.60
C ILE A 99 9.63 4.31 10.31
N LEU A 100 8.41 4.73 9.98
CA LEU A 100 7.29 3.83 9.73
C LEU A 100 6.99 3.66 8.24
N ALA A 101 7.30 4.69 7.44
CA ALA A 101 7.23 4.64 5.98
C ALA A 101 8.20 5.63 5.34
N VAL A 102 8.72 5.25 4.17
CA VAL A 102 9.47 6.12 3.26
C VAL A 102 8.80 6.03 1.89
N LYS A 103 8.45 7.17 1.31
CA LYS A 103 7.89 7.26 -0.05
C LYS A 103 8.62 8.38 -0.80
N MET A 104 8.73 8.26 -2.11
CA MET A 104 9.50 9.22 -2.91
C MET A 104 8.98 9.32 -4.33
N ASN A 105 9.24 10.47 -4.95
CA ASN A 105 9.11 10.68 -6.39
C ASN A 105 10.34 11.46 -6.89
N ARG A 106 10.31 11.96 -8.13
CA ARG A 106 11.47 12.67 -8.72
C ARG A 106 11.73 14.06 -8.14
N GLN A 107 10.93 14.52 -7.18
CA GLN A 107 11.02 15.85 -6.60
C GLN A 107 11.10 15.85 -5.05
N ARG A 108 10.47 14.90 -4.38
CA ARG A 108 10.45 14.81 -2.90
C ARG A 108 10.73 13.41 -2.38
N LEU A 109 11.30 13.37 -1.19
CA LEU A 109 11.36 12.21 -0.32
C LEU A 109 10.53 12.49 0.93
N ILE A 110 9.62 11.59 1.26
CA ILE A 110 8.71 11.67 2.40
C ILE A 110 9.12 10.61 3.42
N VAL A 111 9.35 11.03 4.66
CA VAL A 111 9.57 10.12 5.79
C VAL A 111 8.46 10.31 6.81
N CYS A 112 7.75 9.22 7.12
CA CYS A 112 6.71 9.20 8.15
C CYS A 112 7.25 8.53 9.41
N VAL A 113 7.15 9.24 10.53
CA VAL A 113 7.23 8.66 11.88
C VAL A 113 5.83 8.69 12.50
N GLU A 114 5.67 8.29 13.76
CA GLU A 114 4.32 8.12 14.35
C GLU A 114 3.48 9.40 14.37
N ASN A 115 4.06 10.54 14.74
CA ASN A 115 3.31 11.80 14.95
C ASN A 115 3.77 12.94 14.03
N GLU A 116 4.64 12.65 13.07
CA GLU A 116 5.27 13.67 12.22
C GLU A 116 5.59 13.11 10.83
N ILE A 117 5.55 14.00 9.84
CA ILE A 117 5.96 13.67 8.47
C ILE A 117 6.99 14.70 8.00
N PHE A 118 8.14 14.20 7.55
CA PHE A 118 9.24 15.00 7.03
C PHE A 118 9.24 14.99 5.51
N ILE A 119 9.38 16.16 4.90
CA ILE A 119 9.38 16.37 3.45
C ILE A 119 10.75 16.92 3.05
N HIS A 120 11.52 16.11 2.33
CA HIS A 120 12.84 16.45 1.85
C HIS A 120 12.85 16.70 0.34
N ASN A 121 13.79 17.51 -0.12
CA ASN A 121 14.19 17.53 -1.52
C ASN A 121 14.97 16.25 -1.84
N ILE A 122 14.55 15.49 -2.86
CA ILE A 122 15.19 14.21 -3.21
C ILE A 122 16.62 14.38 -3.75
N ARG A 123 16.97 15.56 -4.28
CA ARG A 123 18.24 15.79 -4.99
C ARG A 123 19.40 15.99 -4.03
N ASP A 124 19.20 16.80 -2.99
CA ASP A 124 20.22 17.23 -2.03
C ASP A 124 19.91 16.77 -0.60
N MET A 125 18.76 16.14 -0.37
CA MET A 125 18.28 15.65 0.93
C MET A 125 17.98 16.74 1.96
N GLU A 126 17.91 18.01 1.52
CA GLU A 126 17.51 19.12 2.38
C GLU A 126 16.10 18.90 2.93
N LEU A 127 15.91 19.12 4.25
CA LEU A 127 14.59 19.13 4.88
C LEU A 127 13.86 20.43 4.50
N LEU A 128 12.80 20.31 3.69
CA LEU A 128 12.05 21.47 3.22
C LEU A 128 10.88 21.82 4.14
N HIS A 129 10.21 20.80 4.68
CA HIS A 129 9.03 21.01 5.52
C HIS A 129 8.81 19.83 6.47
N ARG A 130 8.12 20.11 7.57
CA ARG A 130 7.70 19.12 8.57
C ARG A 130 6.23 19.35 8.90
N ILE A 131 5.41 18.33 8.68
CA ILE A 131 4.04 18.31 9.18
C ILE A 131 4.11 17.77 10.60
N GLU A 132 3.95 18.68 11.56
CA GLU A 132 3.99 18.37 12.99
C GLU A 132 2.59 18.07 13.54
N ASN A 133 2.53 17.41 14.69
CA ASN A 133 1.28 17.10 15.40
C ASN A 133 0.27 16.32 14.54
N THR A 134 0.75 15.41 13.68
CA THR A 134 -0.17 14.51 12.99
C THR A 134 -0.83 13.57 14.02
N PRO A 135 -2.07 13.11 13.77
CA PRO A 135 -2.62 12.03 14.58
C PRO A 135 -1.68 10.82 14.61
N PRO A 136 -1.65 10.04 15.71
CA PRO A 136 -0.78 8.87 15.82
C PRO A 136 -0.98 7.88 14.67
N ASN A 137 0.06 7.72 13.85
CA ASN A 137 0.09 6.87 12.66
C ASN A 137 1.00 5.67 12.88
N LYS A 138 0.66 4.83 13.87
CA LYS A 138 1.46 3.67 14.32
C LYS A 138 1.82 2.69 13.21
N ASN A 139 0.99 2.63 12.17
CA ASN A 139 1.13 1.69 11.05
C ASN A 139 1.89 2.30 9.85
N GLY A 140 2.23 3.60 9.90
CA GLY A 140 2.89 4.33 8.82
C GLY A 140 2.04 4.40 7.56
N VAL A 141 0.73 4.58 7.70
CA VAL A 141 -0.23 4.67 6.60
C VAL A 141 -0.05 6.02 5.93
N ILE A 142 0.57 6.03 4.75
CA ILE A 142 0.68 7.19 3.87
C ILE A 142 0.60 6.74 2.41
N ALA A 143 0.13 7.62 1.52
CA ALA A 143 0.31 7.49 0.09
C ALA A 143 0.93 8.77 -0.46
N PHE A 144 1.80 8.63 -1.46
CA PHE A 144 2.48 9.76 -2.07
C PHE A 144 2.41 9.66 -3.59
N SER A 145 2.10 10.78 -4.23
CA SER A 145 2.04 10.88 -5.68
C SER A 145 3.38 10.56 -6.32
N SER A 146 3.34 9.73 -7.37
CA SER A 146 4.50 9.45 -8.22
C SER A 146 4.84 10.63 -9.17
N ARG A 147 3.93 11.60 -9.37
CA ARG A 147 4.14 12.73 -10.28
C ARG A 147 4.97 13.84 -9.63
N PRO A 148 6.10 14.25 -10.22
CA PRO A 148 6.91 15.34 -9.67
C PRO A 148 6.16 16.68 -9.65
N GLU A 149 5.37 17.00 -10.67
CA GLU A 149 4.63 18.26 -10.78
C GLU A 149 3.39 18.35 -9.85
N LYS A 150 2.92 17.22 -9.33
CA LYS A 150 1.75 17.13 -8.44
C LYS A 150 2.10 16.26 -7.23
N CYS A 151 3.06 16.70 -6.41
CA CYS A 151 3.51 15.99 -5.21
C CYS A 151 2.46 15.99 -4.09
N LEU A 152 1.36 15.26 -4.26
CA LEU A 152 0.34 15.11 -3.24
C LEU A 152 0.69 14.00 -2.25
N LEU A 153 0.53 14.31 -0.97
CA LEU A 153 0.66 13.40 0.15
C LEU A 153 -0.72 13.16 0.77
N ALA A 154 -1.10 11.91 0.93
CA ALA A 154 -2.29 11.50 1.66
C ALA A 154 -1.89 10.81 2.97
N TYR A 155 -2.49 11.22 4.09
CA TYR A 155 -2.22 10.66 5.41
C TYR A 155 -3.46 10.75 6.32
N PRO A 156 -3.56 9.93 7.39
CA PRO A 156 -4.65 10.01 8.35
C PRO A 156 -4.76 11.38 9.00
N GLY A 157 -5.94 11.99 8.89
CA GLY A 157 -6.26 13.29 9.50
C GLY A 157 -6.84 13.20 10.91
N VAL A 158 -7.34 12.01 11.31
CA VAL A 158 -7.89 11.73 12.64
C VAL A 158 -7.50 10.31 13.07
N TYR A 159 -7.26 10.09 14.37
CA TYR A 159 -6.85 8.78 14.92
C TYR A 159 -7.97 7.72 14.91
N ARG A 160 -9.22 8.12 15.20
CA ARG A 160 -10.35 7.17 15.41
C ARG A 160 -11.22 6.96 14.18
N THR A 161 -11.25 7.91 13.25
CA THR A 161 -12.08 7.86 12.04
C THR A 161 -11.20 7.80 10.81
N GLY A 162 -11.76 7.33 9.70
CA GLY A 162 -11.05 7.18 8.44
C GLY A 162 -10.98 8.49 7.66
N THR A 163 -10.63 9.58 8.31
CA THR A 163 -10.44 10.88 7.66
C THR A 163 -9.06 10.92 7.01
N VAL A 164 -8.98 11.31 5.74
CA VAL A 164 -7.73 11.47 4.99
C VAL A 164 -7.48 12.96 4.75
N TYR A 165 -6.28 13.44 5.08
CA TYR A 165 -5.80 14.74 4.64
C TYR A 165 -4.95 14.61 3.39
N ILE A 166 -5.20 15.49 2.42
CA ILE A 166 -4.41 15.65 1.21
C ILE A 166 -3.59 16.93 1.35
N PHE A 167 -2.27 16.82 1.19
CA PHE A 167 -1.32 17.90 1.35
C PHE A 167 -0.45 18.05 0.11
N ASP A 168 -0.24 19.29 -0.34
CA ASP A 168 0.65 19.61 -1.46
C ASP A 168 2.08 19.76 -0.94
N ALA A 169 2.96 18.81 -1.26
CA ALA A 169 4.36 18.82 -0.84
C ALA A 169 5.27 19.71 -1.71
N ILE A 170 4.71 20.44 -2.68
CA ILE A 170 5.40 21.52 -3.40
C ILE A 170 5.09 22.86 -2.72
N LYS A 171 3.80 23.13 -2.51
CA LYS A 171 3.31 24.40 -1.94
C LYS A 171 3.30 24.43 -0.41
N PHE A 172 3.43 23.27 0.22
CA PHE A 172 3.33 23.07 1.67
C PHE A 172 1.98 23.52 2.25
N THR A 173 0.90 23.18 1.55
CA THR A 173 -0.47 23.58 1.92
C THR A 173 -1.41 22.38 1.95
N ASN A 174 -2.38 22.42 2.87
CA ASN A 174 -3.51 21.50 2.85
C ASN A 174 -4.36 21.73 1.60
N VAL A 175 -4.77 20.65 0.94
CA VAL A 175 -5.57 20.67 -0.29
C VAL A 175 -7.02 20.33 0.02
N THR A 176 -7.26 19.15 0.62
CA THR A 176 -8.60 18.59 0.84
C THR A 176 -8.60 17.67 2.06
N SER A 177 -9.75 17.57 2.73
CA SER A 177 -10.04 16.59 3.77
C SER A 177 -11.17 15.67 3.32
N ILE A 178 -10.98 14.35 3.42
CA ILE A 178 -11.92 13.33 2.94
C ILE A 178 -12.36 12.47 4.11
N ALA A 179 -13.64 12.47 4.46
CA ALA A 179 -14.22 11.52 5.42
C ALA A 179 -14.44 10.16 4.75
N ALA A 180 -13.38 9.35 4.64
CA ALA A 180 -13.40 8.16 3.80
C ALA A 180 -14.03 6.93 4.48
N HIS A 181 -13.86 6.75 5.79
CA HIS A 181 -14.41 5.62 6.55
C HIS A 181 -14.78 6.01 7.98
N ASP A 182 -15.64 5.22 8.64
CA ASP A 182 -16.04 5.45 10.04
C ASP A 182 -14.96 5.02 11.05
N GLY A 183 -14.02 4.18 10.62
CA GLY A 183 -12.92 3.67 11.45
C GLY A 183 -11.55 3.97 10.84
N PRO A 184 -10.46 3.69 11.58
CA PRO A 184 -9.09 4.04 11.18
C PRO A 184 -8.69 3.49 9.81
N LEU A 185 -7.83 4.22 9.12
CA LEU A 185 -7.33 3.85 7.80
C LEU A 185 -6.28 2.74 7.91
N ALA A 186 -6.38 1.73 7.04
CA ALA A 186 -5.38 0.68 6.92
C ALA A 186 -4.43 0.92 5.74
N VAL A 187 -4.97 1.35 4.58
CA VAL A 187 -4.20 1.53 3.34
C VAL A 187 -4.74 2.71 2.54
N LEU A 188 -3.82 3.44 1.92
CA LEU A 188 -4.06 4.53 0.98
C LEU A 188 -3.24 4.28 -0.29
N ALA A 189 -3.78 4.61 -1.46
CA ALA A 189 -3.05 4.53 -2.72
C ALA A 189 -3.53 5.59 -3.71
N PHE A 190 -2.60 6.37 -4.27
CA PHE A 190 -2.90 7.20 -5.43
C PHE A 190 -2.79 6.37 -6.71
N ASN A 191 -3.56 6.74 -7.72
CA ASN A 191 -3.27 6.30 -9.08
C ASN A 191 -2.06 7.08 -9.67
N LEU A 192 -1.51 6.61 -10.79
CA LEU A 192 -0.30 7.19 -11.38
C LEU A 192 -0.47 8.67 -11.77
N SER A 193 -1.66 9.06 -12.25
CA SER A 193 -1.96 10.45 -12.60
C SER A 193 -2.27 11.34 -11.38
N SER A 194 -2.44 10.74 -10.20
CA SER A 194 -2.79 11.41 -8.93
C SER A 194 -4.08 12.23 -9.03
N THR A 195 -5.05 11.68 -9.73
CA THR A 195 -6.43 12.17 -9.87
C THR A 195 -7.41 11.33 -9.05
N LEU A 196 -7.00 10.13 -8.63
CA LEU A 196 -7.79 9.21 -7.82
C LEU A 196 -7.02 8.77 -6.57
N LEU A 197 -7.74 8.58 -5.47
CA LEU A 197 -7.24 7.98 -4.24
C LEU A 197 -8.11 6.79 -3.84
N ALA A 198 -7.54 5.59 -3.78
CA ALA A 198 -8.16 4.42 -3.19
C ALA A 198 -7.84 4.32 -1.70
N THR A 199 -8.83 3.92 -0.90
CA THR A 199 -8.72 3.83 0.56
C THR A 199 -9.41 2.58 1.09
N ALA A 200 -8.87 2.03 2.17
CA ALA A 200 -9.52 0.99 2.97
C ALA A 200 -9.27 1.23 4.46
N SER A 201 -10.27 0.94 5.30
CA SER A 201 -10.15 0.98 6.76
C SER A 201 -9.63 -0.34 7.33
N GLU A 202 -9.29 -0.35 8.62
CA GLU A 202 -8.90 -1.55 9.37
C GLU A 202 -10.00 -2.62 9.44
N ARG A 203 -11.28 -2.26 9.20
CA ARG A 203 -12.34 -3.27 9.02
C ARG A 203 -12.16 -4.07 7.72
N GLY A 204 -11.60 -3.44 6.68
CA GLY A 204 -11.26 -4.07 5.40
C GLY A 204 -12.42 -4.67 4.61
N THR A 205 -13.68 -4.27 4.89
CA THR A 205 -14.88 -4.79 4.21
C THR A 205 -15.15 -4.10 2.88
N VAL A 206 -14.80 -2.82 2.78
CA VAL A 206 -15.03 -1.98 1.60
C VAL A 206 -13.75 -1.27 1.19
N VAL A 207 -13.62 -1.06 -0.12
CA VAL A 207 -12.59 -0.20 -0.72
C VAL A 207 -13.31 0.96 -1.39
N ARG A 208 -12.90 2.20 -1.13
CA ARG A 208 -13.51 3.40 -1.70
C ARG A 208 -12.50 4.15 -2.54
N VAL A 209 -12.96 4.73 -3.64
CA VAL A 209 -12.13 5.55 -4.53
C VAL A 209 -12.71 6.96 -4.61
N PHE A 210 -11.84 7.95 -4.46
CA PHE A 210 -12.18 9.37 -4.42
C PHE A 210 -11.44 10.14 -5.52
N THR A 211 -12.07 11.19 -6.06
CA THR A 211 -11.40 12.16 -6.94
C THR A 211 -10.47 13.09 -6.16
N ILE A 212 -9.43 13.58 -6.82
CA ILE A 212 -8.41 14.46 -6.26
C ILE A 212 -8.12 15.61 -7.23
N PRO A 213 -8.32 16.88 -6.82
CA PRO A 213 -8.45 17.34 -5.44
C PRO A 213 -9.87 17.37 -4.86
N GLU A 214 -10.92 17.10 -5.63
CA GLU A 214 -12.31 17.41 -5.23
C GLU A 214 -12.79 16.62 -4.00
N GLY A 215 -12.23 15.43 -3.76
CA GLY A 215 -12.56 14.61 -2.60
C GLY A 215 -13.88 13.86 -2.72
N GLU A 216 -14.47 13.79 -3.92
CA GLU A 216 -15.75 13.14 -4.15
C GLU A 216 -15.58 11.63 -4.26
N LYS A 217 -16.41 10.86 -3.55
CA LYS A 217 -16.43 9.39 -3.67
C LYS A 217 -17.04 8.99 -5.02
N VAL A 218 -16.21 8.46 -5.92
CA VAL A 218 -16.67 8.02 -7.25
C VAL A 218 -16.96 6.52 -7.32
N MET A 219 -16.33 5.71 -6.46
CA MET A 219 -16.54 4.25 -6.45
C MET A 219 -16.49 3.70 -5.03
N GLU A 220 -17.25 2.62 -4.80
CA GLU A 220 -17.22 1.83 -3.58
C GLU A 220 -17.35 0.35 -3.95
N PHE A 221 -16.32 -0.42 -3.61
CA PHE A 221 -16.25 -1.85 -3.90
C PHE A 221 -16.39 -2.65 -2.63
N ARG A 222 -17.24 -3.68 -2.68
CA ARG A 222 -17.46 -4.56 -1.54
C ARG A 222 -16.58 -5.80 -1.65
N ARG A 223 -15.59 -5.92 -0.77
CA ARG A 223 -14.66 -7.07 -0.75
C ARG A 223 -15.31 -8.31 -0.12
N GLY A 224 -16.09 -8.14 0.95
CA GLY A 224 -16.76 -9.24 1.63
C GLY A 224 -17.90 -8.78 2.55
N ILE A 225 -18.87 -9.66 2.77
CA ILE A 225 -20.13 -9.33 3.47
C ILE A 225 -19.95 -9.26 5.00
N ALA A 226 -19.29 -10.26 5.58
CA ALA A 226 -19.23 -10.44 7.04
C ALA A 226 -17.80 -10.59 7.61
N ARG A 227 -16.81 -10.89 6.77
CA ARG A 227 -15.44 -11.19 7.22
C ARG A 227 -14.58 -9.94 7.21
N TYR A 228 -14.13 -9.47 8.37
CA TYR A 228 -13.07 -8.45 8.46
C TYR A 228 -11.74 -9.02 8.02
N VAL A 229 -10.93 -8.19 7.36
CA VAL A 229 -9.58 -8.56 6.92
C VAL A 229 -8.64 -7.39 7.07
N THR A 230 -7.35 -7.70 7.20
CA THR A 230 -6.30 -6.72 7.09
C THR A 230 -6.00 -6.52 5.60
N VAL A 231 -6.39 -5.39 5.03
CA VAL A 231 -5.96 -5.00 3.67
C VAL A 231 -4.48 -4.64 3.75
N CYS A 232 -3.66 -5.28 2.90
CA CYS A 232 -2.21 -5.13 2.91
C CYS A 232 -1.73 -4.18 1.82
N SER A 233 -2.40 -4.15 0.67
CA SER A 233 -2.06 -3.26 -0.45
C SER A 233 -3.26 -2.94 -1.33
N LEU A 234 -3.24 -1.74 -1.90
CA LEU A 234 -4.13 -1.25 -2.95
C LEU A 234 -3.25 -0.69 -4.06
N ASN A 235 -3.47 -1.09 -5.31
CA ASN A 235 -2.70 -0.60 -6.46
C ASN A 235 -3.58 -0.47 -7.69
N PHE A 236 -3.55 0.71 -8.32
CA PHE A 236 -4.20 0.95 -9.60
C PHE A 236 -3.39 0.30 -10.72
N SER A 237 -4.04 -0.17 -11.78
CA SER A 237 -3.32 -0.45 -13.03
C SER A 237 -2.87 0.87 -13.67
N ALA A 238 -1.77 0.83 -14.44
CA ALA A 238 -1.16 2.04 -14.99
C ALA A 238 -2.08 2.83 -15.96
N ASP A 239 -3.09 2.16 -16.52
CA ASP A 239 -4.10 2.71 -17.42
C ASP A 239 -5.40 3.13 -16.71
N ASP A 240 -5.42 3.11 -15.37
CA ASP A 240 -6.57 3.42 -14.53
C ASP A 240 -7.84 2.58 -14.83
N ARG A 241 -7.70 1.38 -15.40
CA ARG A 241 -8.84 0.49 -15.69
C ARG A 241 -9.18 -0.46 -14.55
N PHE A 242 -8.21 -0.77 -13.69
CA PHE A 242 -8.38 -1.73 -12.61
C PHE A 242 -7.78 -1.24 -11.29
N LEU A 243 -8.32 -1.73 -10.19
CA LEU A 243 -7.78 -1.57 -8.84
C LEU A 243 -7.62 -2.94 -8.20
N VAL A 244 -6.40 -3.27 -7.79
CA VAL A 244 -6.10 -4.51 -7.07
C VAL A 244 -6.15 -4.27 -5.58
N CYS A 245 -6.75 -5.21 -4.85
CA CYS A 245 -6.78 -5.26 -3.40
C CYS A 245 -6.26 -6.61 -2.91
N ALA A 246 -5.12 -6.59 -2.21
CA ALA A 246 -4.58 -7.75 -1.52
C ALA A 246 -4.75 -7.60 -0.01
N SER A 247 -5.14 -8.68 0.66
CA SER A 247 -5.37 -8.74 2.10
C SER A 247 -4.57 -9.88 2.75
N ASN A 248 -4.75 -10.11 4.05
CA ASN A 248 -4.23 -11.29 4.73
C ASN A 248 -4.93 -12.61 4.35
N THR A 249 -5.93 -12.60 3.46
CA THR A 249 -6.62 -13.82 2.98
C THR A 249 -5.99 -14.40 1.72
N GLU A 250 -6.26 -15.65 1.40
CA GLU A 250 -5.75 -16.33 0.20
C GLU A 250 -6.26 -15.73 -1.14
N THR A 251 -7.23 -14.79 -1.09
CA THR A 251 -7.82 -14.18 -2.28
C THR A 251 -7.31 -12.76 -2.50
N VAL A 252 -6.90 -12.47 -3.73
CA VAL A 252 -6.63 -11.12 -4.23
C VAL A 252 -7.78 -10.71 -5.12
N HIS A 253 -8.33 -9.52 -4.90
CA HIS A 253 -9.47 -9.00 -5.65
C HIS A 253 -9.01 -7.96 -6.67
N ILE A 254 -9.61 -8.00 -7.86
CA ILE A 254 -9.46 -7.00 -8.90
C ILE A 254 -10.83 -6.35 -9.11
N PHE A 255 -10.88 -5.03 -9.00
CA PHE A 255 -12.05 -4.22 -9.28
C PHE A 255 -11.87 -3.51 -10.62
N LYS A 256 -12.93 -3.42 -11.41
CA LYS A 256 -12.93 -2.64 -12.66
C LYS A 256 -13.36 -1.21 -12.36
N LEU A 257 -12.61 -0.25 -12.89
CA LEU A 257 -12.86 1.16 -12.69
C LEU A 257 -13.70 1.68 -13.87
N ASN A 258 -14.86 2.25 -13.56
CA ASN A 258 -15.71 2.88 -14.56
C ASN A 258 -15.25 4.34 -14.71
N LYS A 259 -14.99 4.78 -15.95
CA LYS A 259 -14.70 6.20 -16.19
C LYS A 259 -15.98 6.99 -15.96
N PRO A 260 -15.96 8.09 -15.18
CA PRO A 260 -17.11 8.97 -15.08
C PRO A 260 -17.42 9.51 -16.49
N GLY A 261 -18.56 9.10 -17.05
CA GLY A 261 -18.97 9.36 -18.43
C GLY A 261 -19.35 8.12 -19.24
N SER A 262 -19.03 6.90 -18.78
CA SER A 262 -19.50 5.65 -19.39
C SER A 262 -20.72 5.07 -18.66
N THR A 263 -21.71 5.90 -18.35
CA THR A 263 -23.08 5.39 -18.19
C THR A 263 -23.66 5.25 -19.58
N SER A 264 -23.54 4.06 -20.17
CA SER A 264 -24.45 3.66 -21.24
C SER A 264 -25.87 3.73 -20.65
N PRO A 265 -26.74 4.62 -21.14
CA PRO A 265 -28.15 4.57 -20.76
C PRO A 265 -28.66 3.24 -21.31
N GLY A 266 -29.08 2.34 -20.44
CA GLY A 266 -29.86 1.19 -20.88
C GLY A 266 -31.08 1.71 -21.62
N SER A 267 -31.16 1.43 -22.92
CA SER A 267 -32.33 1.65 -23.74
C SER A 267 -33.51 0.85 -23.14
N PRO A 268 -34.68 1.48 -22.89
CA PRO A 268 -35.88 0.74 -22.55
C PRO A 268 -36.49 0.23 -23.85
N GLU A 269 -36.37 -1.07 -24.10
CA GLU A 269 -37.18 -1.74 -25.13
C GLU A 269 -38.07 -2.80 -24.46
N ASP A 270 -39.37 -2.59 -24.66
CA ASP A 270 -40.49 -3.53 -24.61
C ASP A 270 -41.00 -4.08 -23.27
N ALA A 271 -41.95 -3.34 -22.69
CA ALA A 271 -43.22 -3.92 -22.23
C ALA A 271 -44.35 -2.89 -22.29
N SER A 272 -45.11 -2.92 -23.38
CA SER A 272 -46.39 -2.24 -23.55
C SER A 272 -47.48 -2.80 -22.62
N ASN A 273 -48.40 -1.91 -22.21
CA ASN A 273 -49.72 -2.11 -21.60
C ASN A 273 -49.80 -2.40 -20.08
N SER A 274 -50.10 -1.35 -19.30
CA SER A 274 -51.45 -1.14 -18.74
C SER A 274 -51.56 0.20 -17.99
N THR A 275 -52.78 0.72 -17.94
CA THR A 275 -53.27 2.07 -17.58
C THR A 275 -53.01 2.55 -16.13
N PRO A 276 -53.04 3.87 -15.87
CA PRO A 276 -52.82 4.46 -14.55
C PRO A 276 -54.11 4.50 -13.71
N LEU A 277 -53.98 4.31 -12.40
CA LEU A 277 -55.02 4.62 -11.42
C LEU A 277 -54.41 5.43 -10.27
N ASP A 278 -55.05 6.57 -10.03
CA ASP A 278 -54.88 7.54 -8.95
C ASP A 278 -54.82 6.90 -7.55
N ALA A 279 -53.97 7.47 -6.68
CA ALA A 279 -54.34 7.80 -5.31
C ALA A 279 -53.31 8.74 -4.66
N THR A 280 -53.71 9.99 -4.51
CA THR A 280 -53.34 10.95 -3.45
C THR A 280 -53.01 10.31 -2.09
N SER A 281 -51.93 10.73 -1.42
CA SER A 281 -51.99 11.55 -0.19
C SER A 281 -50.66 11.67 0.59
N GLN A 282 -50.36 12.92 0.92
CA GLN A 282 -49.82 13.45 2.18
C GLN A 282 -48.40 13.12 2.67
N SER A 283 -47.74 14.24 2.94
CA SER A 283 -46.52 14.50 3.71
C SER A 283 -46.60 14.03 5.17
N THR A 284 -45.47 13.54 5.69
CA THR A 284 -44.94 13.95 7.01
C THR A 284 -43.42 13.87 7.00
N GLU A 285 -42.79 14.95 7.47
CA GLU A 285 -41.42 14.97 7.96
C GLU A 285 -41.34 14.17 9.26
N GLU A 286 -40.29 13.35 9.46
CA GLU A 286 -39.70 13.20 10.79
C GLU A 286 -38.29 12.62 10.77
N SER A 287 -37.54 13.10 11.75
CA SER A 287 -36.09 13.04 11.90
C SER A 287 -35.50 11.66 12.23
N ALA A 288 -34.21 11.56 11.93
CA ALA A 288 -33.33 10.45 12.19
C ALA A 288 -33.39 9.91 13.64
N SER A 289 -33.52 8.60 13.76
CA SER A 289 -32.95 7.85 14.88
C SER A 289 -32.34 6.54 14.37
N SER A 290 -31.12 6.29 14.83
CA SER A 290 -30.31 5.11 14.55
C SER A 290 -30.98 3.85 15.11
N ALA A 291 -31.49 2.99 14.23
CA ALA A 291 -31.99 1.67 14.60
C ALA A 291 -31.18 0.56 13.91
N SER A 292 -30.72 -0.36 14.73
CA SER A 292 -29.83 -1.49 14.44
C SER A 292 -30.30 -2.39 13.30
N TRP A 293 -29.56 -2.41 12.18
CA TRP A 293 -29.85 -3.25 11.02
C TRP A 293 -29.46 -4.73 11.23
N THR A 294 -28.76 -5.06 12.33
CA THR A 294 -28.26 -6.43 12.56
C THR A 294 -29.36 -7.42 12.95
N GLY A 295 -30.51 -6.95 13.44
CA GLY A 295 -31.63 -7.80 13.86
C GLY A 295 -32.50 -8.32 12.70
N THR A 296 -32.75 -7.48 11.70
CA THR A 296 -33.73 -7.79 10.64
C THR A 296 -33.19 -8.77 9.60
N VAL A 297 -31.89 -8.76 9.34
CA VAL A 297 -31.27 -9.62 8.30
C VAL A 297 -31.01 -11.04 8.81
N MET A 298 -30.76 -11.22 10.11
CA MET A 298 -30.46 -12.53 10.71
C MET A 298 -31.69 -13.46 10.81
N ASN A 299 -32.91 -12.93 10.86
CA ASN A 299 -34.12 -13.75 10.95
C ASN A 299 -34.55 -14.41 9.64
N TRP A 300 -33.98 -14.03 8.49
CA TRP A 300 -34.39 -14.56 7.18
C TRP A 300 -33.44 -15.63 6.61
N VAL A 301 -32.22 -15.78 7.16
CA VAL A 301 -31.27 -16.83 6.74
C VAL A 301 -31.57 -18.14 7.49
N GLY A 302 -32.82 -18.58 7.42
CA GLY A 302 -33.32 -19.84 7.95
C GLY A 302 -34.05 -20.59 6.85
N GLY A 303 -33.31 -21.04 5.84
CA GLY A 303 -33.77 -22.03 4.85
C GLY A 303 -34.67 -21.52 3.72
N ALA A 304 -34.06 -21.14 2.59
CA ALA A 304 -34.53 -21.42 1.22
C ALA A 304 -33.64 -20.70 0.20
N LEU A 305 -32.69 -21.43 -0.41
CA LEU A 305 -31.96 -20.97 -1.60
C LEU A 305 -32.34 -21.87 -2.77
N LYS A 306 -33.14 -21.32 -3.69
CA LYS A 306 -33.03 -21.45 -5.14
C LYS A 306 -34.18 -20.64 -5.77
N THR A 307 -33.87 -19.89 -6.83
CA THR A 307 -34.75 -19.03 -7.64
C THR A 307 -35.36 -17.80 -6.93
N GLY A 308 -34.83 -16.60 -7.24
CA GLY A 308 -35.54 -15.32 -7.01
C GLY A 308 -34.69 -14.16 -6.48
N ALA A 309 -33.76 -13.62 -7.28
CA ALA A 309 -33.17 -12.31 -6.98
C ALA A 309 -34.16 -11.14 -7.19
N SER A 310 -35.30 -11.42 -7.84
CA SER A 310 -36.33 -10.44 -8.24
C SER A 310 -37.33 -10.03 -7.14
N TYR A 311 -37.25 -10.63 -5.94
CA TYR A 311 -38.19 -10.38 -4.83
C TYR A 311 -37.52 -9.81 -3.57
N LEU A 312 -36.27 -9.35 -3.67
CA LEU A 312 -35.58 -8.73 -2.55
C LEU A 312 -36.02 -7.26 -2.38
N PRO A 313 -36.31 -6.78 -1.15
CA PRO A 313 -36.52 -5.36 -0.90
C PRO A 313 -35.31 -4.54 -1.38
N ASN A 314 -35.55 -3.36 -1.97
CA ASN A 314 -34.51 -2.50 -2.58
C ASN A 314 -33.21 -2.34 -1.75
N PRO A 315 -33.25 -2.15 -0.42
CA PRO A 315 -32.02 -2.04 0.39
C PRO A 315 -31.22 -3.36 0.44
N VAL A 316 -31.88 -4.51 0.35
CA VAL A 316 -31.25 -5.82 0.32
C VAL A 316 -30.74 -6.12 -1.09
N ALA A 317 -31.51 -5.78 -2.12
CA ALA A 317 -31.06 -5.86 -3.50
C ALA A 317 -29.78 -5.03 -3.72
N GLU A 318 -29.70 -3.81 -3.20
CA GLU A 318 -28.49 -2.96 -3.23
C GLU A 318 -27.26 -3.62 -2.56
N VAL A 319 -27.48 -4.35 -1.45
CA VAL A 319 -26.42 -5.14 -0.78
C VAL A 319 -25.96 -6.33 -1.62
N PHE A 320 -26.84 -6.88 -2.46
CA PHE A 320 -26.52 -7.97 -3.40
C PHE A 320 -26.01 -7.47 -4.76
N THR A 321 -26.23 -6.20 -5.13
CA THR A 321 -25.80 -5.59 -6.39
C THR A 321 -24.54 -4.73 -6.29
N GLN A 322 -24.05 -4.39 -5.09
CA GLN A 322 -22.74 -3.73 -4.95
C GLN A 322 -21.63 -4.60 -5.57
N ASP A 323 -20.92 -4.01 -6.54
CA ASP A 323 -19.95 -4.68 -7.41
C ASP A 323 -18.96 -5.53 -6.60
N ARG A 324 -19.16 -6.85 -6.69
CA ARG A 324 -18.16 -7.84 -6.27
C ARG A 324 -16.91 -7.64 -7.13
N SER A 325 -15.81 -8.24 -6.70
CA SER A 325 -14.57 -8.22 -7.49
C SER A 325 -14.84 -8.66 -8.93
N PHE A 326 -14.50 -7.80 -9.89
CA PHE A 326 -14.56 -8.06 -11.33
C PHE A 326 -13.78 -9.34 -11.69
N ALA A 327 -12.58 -9.48 -11.13
CA ALA A 327 -11.79 -10.69 -11.18
C ALA A 327 -11.17 -10.99 -9.82
N PHE A 328 -10.75 -12.22 -9.56
CA PHE A 328 -10.05 -12.58 -8.34
C PHE A 328 -9.00 -13.68 -8.60
N ALA A 329 -7.94 -13.69 -7.80
CA ALA A 329 -6.93 -14.75 -7.82
C ALA A 329 -6.89 -15.46 -6.47
N ARG A 330 -6.71 -16.78 -6.47
CA ARG A 330 -6.51 -17.59 -5.26
C ARG A 330 -5.06 -18.06 -5.17
N ILE A 331 -4.45 -17.81 -4.03
CA ILE A 331 -3.10 -18.27 -3.71
C ILE A 331 -3.26 -19.51 -2.85
N LEU A 332 -2.88 -20.67 -3.40
CA LEU A 332 -2.87 -21.92 -2.66
C LEU A 332 -1.64 -21.92 -1.75
N SER A 333 -1.82 -21.56 -0.48
CA SER A 333 -0.75 -21.68 0.49
C SER A 333 -0.42 -23.17 0.72
N SER A 334 0.87 -23.52 0.64
CA SER A 334 1.38 -24.87 0.92
C SER A 334 1.36 -25.27 2.40
N SER A 335 0.81 -24.44 3.31
CA SER A 335 0.89 -24.68 4.77
C SER A 335 -0.16 -25.63 5.37
N LYS A 336 -1.01 -26.31 4.59
CA LYS A 336 -2.00 -27.26 5.14
C LYS A 336 -1.56 -28.71 4.93
N THR A 337 -0.51 -29.14 5.62
CA THR A 337 -0.39 -30.55 6.00
C THR A 337 -1.37 -30.80 7.15
N VAL A 338 -2.54 -31.34 6.81
CA VAL A 338 -3.55 -31.75 7.79
C VAL A 338 -3.03 -32.97 8.54
N SER A 339 -2.55 -32.79 9.77
CA SER A 339 -2.54 -33.87 10.75
C SER A 339 -3.97 -34.03 11.26
N GLN A 340 -4.65 -35.09 10.81
CA GLN A 340 -5.91 -35.51 11.42
C GLN A 340 -5.66 -35.88 12.88
N GLY A 341 -6.21 -35.08 13.79
CA GLY A 341 -6.28 -35.35 15.22
C GLY A 341 -7.72 -35.20 15.70
N SER A 342 -8.33 -36.34 15.99
CA SER A 342 -9.60 -36.62 16.68
C SER A 342 -10.32 -35.47 17.40
N ALA A 343 -11.63 -35.39 17.14
CA ALA A 343 -12.59 -34.50 17.76
C ALA A 343 -12.77 -34.73 19.27
N SER A 344 -12.82 -33.64 20.05
CA SER A 344 -13.48 -33.57 21.35
C SER A 344 -14.29 -32.28 21.45
N THR A 345 -15.47 -32.41 22.08
CA THR A 345 -16.59 -31.46 22.13
C THR A 345 -16.28 -30.22 22.97
N PRO A 346 -16.75 -29.00 22.62
CA PRO A 346 -16.53 -27.81 23.44
C PRO A 346 -17.58 -27.67 24.56
N GLN A 347 -17.10 -27.39 25.78
CA GLN A 347 -17.88 -26.99 26.94
C GLN A 347 -17.79 -25.45 27.14
N HIS A 348 -18.91 -24.85 27.54
CA HIS A 348 -19.10 -23.42 27.79
C HIS A 348 -18.13 -22.83 28.84
N GLY A 349 -17.64 -21.62 28.59
CA GLY A 349 -17.03 -20.74 29.59
C GLY A 349 -16.88 -19.32 29.04
N ASP A 350 -17.61 -18.37 29.64
CA ASP A 350 -17.50 -16.93 29.43
C ASP A 350 -16.14 -16.41 29.93
N GLY A 351 -15.54 -15.46 29.20
CA GLY A 351 -14.34 -14.74 29.64
C GLY A 351 -13.70 -13.90 28.54
N ASP A 352 -13.74 -12.58 28.73
CA ASP A 352 -13.02 -11.57 27.95
C ASP A 352 -11.57 -11.95 27.65
N HIS A 353 -11.22 -12.09 26.37
CA HIS A 353 -9.86 -11.91 25.84
C HIS A 353 -9.87 -11.85 24.31
N LEU A 354 -9.55 -10.69 23.73
CA LEU A 354 -9.02 -10.59 22.36
C LEU A 354 -7.71 -9.79 22.38
N GLY A 355 -6.70 -10.42 22.99
CA GLY A 355 -5.31 -10.18 22.64
C GLY A 355 -4.90 -11.28 21.67
N GLU A 356 -5.00 -11.03 20.36
CA GLU A 356 -4.29 -11.87 19.38
C GLU A 356 -2.81 -11.42 19.37
N GLY A 357 -1.93 -12.32 19.81
CA GLY A 357 -0.48 -12.18 19.61
C GLY A 357 -0.09 -12.25 18.12
N PRO A 358 1.17 -11.93 17.77
CA PRO A 358 1.60 -11.75 16.38
C PRO A 358 1.77 -13.11 15.70
N GLY A 359 0.67 -13.72 15.26
CA GLY A 359 0.70 -14.77 14.25
C GLY A 359 1.15 -14.14 12.93
N SER A 360 2.19 -14.70 12.31
CA SER A 360 2.68 -14.35 10.98
C SER A 360 1.52 -14.28 9.97
N SER A 361 0.97 -13.07 9.79
CA SER A 361 -0.11 -12.83 8.84
C SER A 361 0.47 -12.87 7.44
N PHE A 362 -0.24 -13.54 6.51
CA PHE A 362 0.06 -13.60 5.08
C PHE A 362 0.07 -12.20 4.46
N LYS A 363 1.12 -11.41 4.71
CA LYS A 363 1.29 -10.07 4.16
C LYS A 363 1.80 -10.22 2.74
N LYS A 364 1.09 -9.56 1.82
CA LYS A 364 1.38 -9.57 0.39
C LYS A 364 1.10 -8.21 -0.23
N THR A 365 1.86 -7.93 -1.29
CA THR A 365 1.61 -6.83 -2.21
C THR A 365 1.14 -7.40 -3.54
N ALA A 366 0.28 -6.69 -4.25
CA ALA A 366 -0.16 -7.10 -5.58
C ALA A 366 -0.28 -5.90 -6.52
N ALA A 367 0.07 -6.10 -7.78
CA ALA A 367 -0.01 -5.09 -8.83
C ALA A 367 -0.42 -5.71 -10.16
N ILE A 368 -1.08 -4.91 -11.01
CA ILE A 368 -1.35 -5.28 -12.40
C ILE A 368 -0.30 -4.61 -13.27
N ILE A 369 0.43 -5.42 -14.02
CA ILE A 369 1.36 -4.96 -15.05
C ILE A 369 0.66 -5.11 -16.41
N CYS A 370 0.69 -4.04 -17.20
CA CYS A 370 0.15 -4.01 -18.56
C CYS A 370 1.30 -3.87 -19.56
N ASN A 371 1.33 -4.76 -20.56
CA ASN A 371 2.23 -4.65 -21.70
C ASN A 371 1.40 -4.76 -22.98
N GLY A 372 1.11 -3.60 -23.59
CA GLY A 372 0.07 -3.49 -24.62
C GLY A 372 -1.29 -3.94 -24.06
N ASP A 373 -1.95 -4.87 -24.76
CA ASP A 373 -3.26 -5.42 -24.35
C ASP A 373 -3.17 -6.58 -23.35
N ARG A 374 -1.96 -6.96 -22.91
CA ARG A 374 -1.75 -8.09 -22.00
C ARG A 374 -1.68 -7.60 -20.55
N TYR A 375 -2.56 -8.15 -19.71
CA TYR A 375 -2.62 -7.86 -18.28
C TYR A 375 -2.12 -9.06 -17.49
N ARG A 376 -1.14 -8.82 -16.61
CA ARG A 376 -0.66 -9.79 -15.64
C ARG A 376 -0.92 -9.26 -14.24
N LEU A 377 -1.50 -10.09 -13.38
CA LEU A 377 -1.53 -9.82 -11.94
C LEU A 377 -0.28 -10.46 -11.33
N LEU A 378 0.58 -9.64 -10.74
CA LEU A 378 1.67 -10.11 -9.89
C LEU A 378 1.25 -10.01 -8.43
N VAL A 379 1.51 -11.07 -7.66
CA VAL A 379 1.32 -11.09 -6.22
C VAL A 379 2.59 -11.58 -5.57
N ALA A 380 3.15 -10.78 -4.66
CA ALA A 380 4.38 -11.14 -3.94
C ALA A 380 4.12 -11.16 -2.44
N GLY A 381 4.47 -12.27 -1.79
CA GLY A 381 4.21 -12.50 -0.37
C GLY A 381 5.47 -12.54 0.48
N LEU A 382 5.29 -12.38 1.80
CA LEU A 382 6.35 -12.67 2.78
C LEU A 382 6.68 -14.16 2.90
N ASP A 383 5.89 -15.03 2.26
CA ASP A 383 6.20 -16.45 2.03
C ASP A 383 7.38 -16.66 1.08
N GLY A 384 7.92 -15.58 0.51
CA GLY A 384 9.04 -15.64 -0.43
C GLY A 384 8.64 -16.11 -1.81
N GLN A 385 7.36 -16.06 -2.16
CA GLN A 385 6.88 -16.45 -3.48
C GLN A 385 6.33 -15.24 -4.24
N ILE A 386 6.54 -15.27 -5.56
CA ILE A 386 5.89 -14.39 -6.53
C ILE A 386 5.00 -15.23 -7.41
N TYR A 387 3.71 -14.94 -7.35
CA TYR A 387 2.68 -15.58 -8.14
C TYR A 387 2.32 -14.66 -9.31
N THR A 388 2.39 -15.19 -10.53
CA THR A 388 1.97 -14.50 -11.75
C THR A 388 0.67 -15.11 -12.24
N PHE A 389 -0.37 -14.30 -12.37
CA PHE A 389 -1.68 -14.73 -12.87
C PHE A 389 -2.04 -14.02 -14.17
N ASN A 390 -2.77 -14.73 -15.02
CA ASN A 390 -3.57 -14.15 -16.10
C ASN A 390 -5.00 -13.92 -15.61
N PHE A 391 -5.61 -12.81 -16.04
CA PHE A 391 -7.04 -12.62 -15.91
C PHE A 391 -7.60 -12.03 -17.21
N ASP A 392 -8.88 -12.27 -17.49
CA ASP A 392 -9.57 -11.69 -18.64
C ASP A 392 -9.92 -10.23 -18.33
N PRO A 393 -9.35 -9.24 -19.04
CA PRO A 393 -9.63 -7.82 -18.77
C PRO A 393 -11.02 -7.37 -19.27
N VAL A 394 -11.71 -8.20 -20.06
CA VAL A 394 -13.05 -7.93 -20.60
C VAL A 394 -14.11 -8.52 -19.68
N HIS A 395 -14.03 -9.83 -19.41
CA HIS A 395 -15.07 -10.58 -18.69
C HIS A 395 -14.76 -10.82 -17.21
N GLY A 396 -13.50 -10.67 -16.79
CA GLY A 396 -13.09 -10.87 -15.40
C GLY A 396 -13.08 -12.34 -15.00
N GLY A 397 -13.60 -12.65 -13.81
CA GLY A 397 -13.67 -14.02 -13.28
C GLY A 397 -12.43 -14.48 -12.51
N GLU A 398 -12.24 -15.80 -12.39
CA GLU A 398 -11.10 -16.36 -11.67
C GLU A 398 -9.83 -16.29 -12.52
N ALA A 399 -8.79 -15.69 -11.96
CA ALA A 399 -7.49 -15.54 -12.59
C ALA A 399 -6.76 -16.89 -12.60
N THR A 400 -6.13 -17.21 -13.73
CA THR A 400 -5.37 -18.45 -13.93
C THR A 400 -3.92 -18.24 -13.50
N LEU A 401 -3.42 -19.09 -12.61
CA LEU A 401 -2.01 -19.08 -12.20
C LEU A 401 -1.13 -19.52 -13.38
N VAL A 402 -0.10 -18.73 -13.70
CA VAL A 402 0.80 -18.95 -14.83
C VAL A 402 2.16 -19.40 -14.35
N ASN A 403 2.68 -18.74 -13.31
CA ASN A 403 4.01 -19.00 -12.79
C ASN A 403 4.07 -18.75 -11.28
N VAL A 404 4.89 -19.53 -10.60
CA VAL A 404 5.27 -19.33 -9.20
C VAL A 404 6.78 -19.31 -9.14
N GLN A 405 7.36 -18.22 -8.67
CA GLN A 405 8.79 -18.05 -8.52
C GLN A 405 9.14 -17.91 -7.04
N THR A 406 10.04 -18.78 -6.56
CA THR A 406 10.62 -18.64 -5.23
C THR A 406 11.72 -17.59 -5.26
N ILE A 407 11.57 -16.59 -4.39
CA ILE A 407 12.53 -15.53 -4.20
C ILE A 407 13.60 -15.99 -3.20
N ILE A 408 13.33 -16.81 -2.19
CA ILE A 408 14.31 -17.10 -1.12
C ILE A 408 15.09 -18.40 -1.39
N SER A 409 16.42 -18.35 -1.30
CA SER A 409 17.32 -19.51 -1.31
C SER A 409 16.89 -20.54 -0.25
N PRO A 410 16.96 -21.86 -0.53
CA PRO A 410 16.57 -22.91 0.42
C PRO A 410 17.22 -22.82 1.80
N ASN A 411 18.38 -22.17 1.90
CA ASN A 411 19.14 -22.04 3.15
C ASN A 411 18.80 -20.77 3.94
N GLY A 412 17.82 -19.96 3.51
CA GLY A 412 17.42 -18.70 4.17
C GLY A 412 18.45 -17.57 4.12
N ASN A 413 19.64 -17.83 3.57
CA ASN A 413 20.79 -16.92 3.55
C ASN A 413 20.88 -16.05 2.27
N GLY A 414 19.83 -15.99 1.45
CA GLY A 414 19.84 -15.24 0.19
C GLY A 414 18.61 -15.54 -0.67
N ILE A 415 18.60 -15.06 -1.91
CA ILE A 415 17.53 -15.26 -2.90
C ILE A 415 17.88 -16.36 -3.91
N VAL A 416 16.91 -17.11 -4.44
CA VAL A 416 17.15 -18.15 -5.48
C VAL A 416 17.57 -17.46 -6.77
N THR A 417 18.80 -17.68 -7.23
CA THR A 417 19.25 -17.25 -8.55
C THR A 417 18.68 -18.20 -9.63
N PRO A 418 17.99 -17.72 -10.68
CA PRO A 418 17.68 -18.54 -11.85
C PRO A 418 19.00 -18.93 -12.53
N THR A 419 19.10 -20.17 -12.99
CA THR A 419 20.23 -20.68 -13.78
C THR A 419 20.34 -19.93 -15.10
N HIS A 420 21.04 -18.80 -15.10
CA HIS A 420 21.80 -18.29 -16.24
C HIS A 420 22.95 -17.45 -15.69
N GLN A 421 24.17 -17.78 -16.11
CA GLN A 421 25.45 -17.29 -15.59
C GLN A 421 25.44 -15.78 -15.21
N PRO A 422 25.69 -15.43 -13.94
CA PRO A 422 26.08 -14.08 -13.58
C PRO A 422 27.58 -13.90 -13.85
N THR A 423 27.96 -12.82 -14.53
CA THR A 423 29.32 -12.25 -14.39
C THR A 423 29.55 -11.95 -12.92
N GLN A 424 30.29 -12.82 -12.24
CA GLN A 424 30.60 -12.71 -10.82
C GLN A 424 31.32 -11.38 -10.54
N ARG A 425 30.64 -10.48 -9.83
CA ARG A 425 31.30 -9.41 -9.07
C ARG A 425 31.21 -9.84 -7.60
N PRO A 426 32.31 -9.82 -6.83
CA PRO A 426 32.31 -10.37 -5.47
C PRO A 426 31.31 -9.62 -4.58
N ALA A 427 30.53 -10.36 -3.81
CA ALA A 427 29.61 -9.81 -2.82
C ALA A 427 30.40 -9.02 -1.77
N ARG A 428 30.19 -7.70 -1.71
CA ARG A 428 30.77 -6.82 -0.67
C ARG A 428 29.76 -6.62 0.46
N SER A 429 30.26 -6.58 1.69
CA SER A 429 29.40 -6.43 2.86
C SER A 429 29.05 -4.96 3.11
N PHE A 430 27.91 -4.70 3.72
CA PHE A 430 27.48 -3.35 4.11
C PHE A 430 28.51 -2.61 4.99
N ALA A 431 29.29 -3.35 5.79
CA ALA A 431 30.34 -2.81 6.67
C ALA A 431 31.54 -2.26 5.88
N ASP A 432 31.85 -2.84 4.72
CA ASP A 432 32.94 -2.40 3.85
C ASP A 432 32.61 -1.07 3.15
N VAL A 433 31.32 -0.81 2.91
CA VAL A 433 30.86 0.42 2.26
C VAL A 433 30.71 1.57 3.26
N ALA A 434 30.29 1.29 4.50
CA ALA A 434 30.15 2.30 5.55
C ALA A 434 31.49 2.77 6.15
N SER A 435 32.57 2.02 5.96
CA SER A 435 33.91 2.35 6.48
C SER A 435 34.76 3.22 5.55
N THR A 436 34.28 3.54 4.34
CA THR A 436 35.02 4.36 3.37
C THR A 436 34.51 5.80 3.33
N LYS A 437 34.78 6.58 4.38
CA LYS A 437 34.98 8.05 4.35
C LYS A 437 35.19 8.60 5.78
N SER A 438 36.45 8.91 6.11
CA SER A 438 36.81 9.88 7.15
C SER A 438 38.08 10.59 6.70
N ASP A 439 37.93 11.58 5.83
CA ASP A 439 38.92 12.65 5.67
C ASP A 439 38.15 13.94 5.39
N SER A 440 37.94 14.71 6.45
CA SER A 440 37.42 16.08 6.40
C SER A 440 38.62 17.02 6.31
N PRO A 441 38.66 18.00 5.38
CA PRO A 441 39.64 19.07 5.46
C PRO A 441 39.22 20.06 6.53
N SER A 442 40.14 20.33 7.47
CA SER A 442 40.02 21.34 8.51
C SER A 442 40.11 22.75 7.92
N THR A 443 39.05 23.54 8.02
CA THR A 443 39.10 25.00 7.85
C THR A 443 39.26 25.67 9.21
N GLN A 444 40.48 26.13 9.49
CA GLN A 444 40.73 27.19 10.46
C GLN A 444 40.38 28.54 9.81
N SER A 445 39.58 29.37 10.46
CA SER A 445 39.60 30.81 10.21
C SER A 445 39.46 31.57 11.53
N SER A 446 40.57 32.15 11.94
CA SER A 446 40.73 33.13 13.00
C SER A 446 40.05 34.46 12.66
N SER A 447 39.31 35.01 13.61
CA SER A 447 38.88 36.41 13.68
C SER A 447 40.06 37.37 13.87
N PRO A 448 39.93 38.63 13.43
CA PRO A 448 40.41 39.74 14.26
C PRO A 448 39.41 40.90 14.39
N GLN A 449 39.48 41.59 15.54
CA GLN A 449 38.77 42.81 15.89
C GLN A 449 39.52 44.10 15.45
N ASN A 450 38.72 45.16 15.24
CA ASN A 450 38.96 46.61 15.36
C ASN A 450 40.02 47.32 14.50
N SER A 451 39.63 48.34 13.74
CA SER A 451 39.50 49.75 14.19
C SER A 451 39.27 50.72 13.03
N ASP A 452 38.45 51.74 13.30
CA ASP A 452 38.26 53.09 12.73
C ASP A 452 38.94 53.51 11.41
N ILE A 453 38.15 54.18 10.54
CA ILE A 453 38.27 55.60 10.11
C ILE A 453 37.39 55.82 8.85
N ASP A 454 36.42 56.71 8.99
CA ASP A 454 35.78 57.51 7.91
C ASP A 454 36.55 58.87 7.88
N PRO A 455 36.74 59.62 6.76
CA PRO A 455 35.64 60.04 5.88
C PRO A 455 35.97 60.30 4.38
N ASN A 456 34.89 60.58 3.64
CA ASN A 456 34.75 61.56 2.55
C ASN A 456 34.87 61.13 1.06
N GLN A 457 33.76 61.44 0.38
CA GLN A 457 33.63 62.18 -0.89
C GLN A 457 33.68 61.45 -2.25
N GLN A 458 32.49 61.52 -2.88
CA GLN A 458 32.19 62.21 -4.14
C GLN A 458 31.99 61.39 -5.42
N GLN A 459 30.83 61.72 -6.05
CA GLN A 459 30.52 61.73 -7.48
C GLN A 459 30.27 60.34 -8.12
N SER A 460 29.17 60.05 -8.81
CA SER A 460 28.01 60.84 -9.31
C SER A 460 26.79 59.92 -9.44
#